data_AF-A0ABD5DXQ1-F1
#
_entry.id   AF-A0ABD5DXQ1-F1
#
_cell.length_a   1.000
_cell.length_b   1.000
_cell.length_c   1.000
_cell.angle_alpha   90.00
_cell.angle_beta   90.00
_cell.angle_gamma   90.00
#
_symmetry.space_group_name_H-M   'P 1'
#
loop_
_entity.id
_entity.type
_entity.pdbx_description
1 polymer ?
#
loop_
_entity_poly.entity_id
_entity_poly.type
_entity_poly.pdbx_seq_one_letter_code
_entity_poly.pdbx_strand_id
1 'polypeptide(L)' 'MSELTAEAALKLVGEIFVYHMPFNRALGLELERYEKAFAQLSFNNQPMMVGNWAQSILHGGVIASALDVAAGLVCVGST' A
#
# COMPACT_ATOMS: atom_id res chain seq x y z
N MET A 1 -7.41 -16.67 -25.53
CA MET A 1 -7.27 -15.80 -24.34
C MET A 1 -6.94 -16.72 -23.19
N SER A 2 -5.69 -16.73 -22.68
CA SER A 2 -5.38 -17.52 -21.49
C SER A 2 -6.17 -16.94 -20.32
N GLU A 3 -6.92 -17.78 -19.62
CA GLU A 3 -7.61 -17.36 -18.39
C GLU A 3 -6.57 -16.84 -17.39
N LEU A 4 -6.83 -15.66 -16.83
CA LEU A 4 -6.00 -15.11 -15.78
C LEU A 4 -6.23 -15.96 -14.53
N THR A 5 -5.19 -16.63 -14.04
CA THR A 5 -5.31 -17.38 -12.79
C THR A 5 -5.61 -16.42 -11.64
N ALA A 6 -6.31 -16.89 -10.60
CA ALA A 6 -6.63 -16.05 -9.42
C ALA A 6 -5.36 -15.42 -8.81
N GLU A 7 -4.25 -16.15 -8.84
CA GLU A 7 -2.94 -15.70 -8.36
C GLU A 7 -2.34 -14.59 -9.24
N ALA A 8 -2.48 -14.69 -10.57
CA ALA A 8 -2.07 -13.64 -11.50
C ALA A 8 -2.95 -12.39 -11.37
N ALA A 9 -4.27 -12.57 -11.13
CA ALA A 9 -5.19 -11.47 -10.85
C ALA A 9 -4.83 -10.74 -9.55
N LEU A 10 -4.52 -11.49 -8.49
CA LEU A 10 -4.10 -10.95 -7.19
C LEU A 10 -2.82 -10.12 -7.37
N LYS A 11 -1.82 -10.66 -8.07
CA LYS A 11 -0.56 -9.96 -8.33
C LYS A 11 -0.77 -8.65 -9.12
N LEU A 12 -1.61 -8.67 -10.16
CA LEU A 12 -1.94 -7.49 -10.95
C LEU A 12 -2.62 -6.40 -10.11
N VAL A 13 -3.57 -6.77 -9.25
CA VAL A 13 -4.26 -5.84 -8.34
C VAL A 13 -3.27 -5.19 -7.39
N GLY A 14 -2.37 -5.98 -6.78
CA GLY A 14 -1.33 -5.47 -5.89
C GLY A 14 -0.41 -4.46 -6.58
N GLU A 15 0.02 -4.77 -7.81
CA GLU A 15 0.85 -3.87 -8.61
C GLU A 15 0.14 -2.55 -8.95
N ILE A 16 -1.14 -2.60 -9.34
CA ILE A 16 -1.92 -1.40 -9.68
C ILE A 16 -2.12 -0.50 -8.45
N PHE A 17 -2.55 -1.07 -7.33
CA PHE A 17 -2.88 -0.29 -6.13
C PHE A 17 -1.67 0.45 -5.57
N VAL A 18 -0.50 -0.16 -5.60
CA VAL A 18 0.71 0.42 -5.01
C VAL A 18 1.43 1.34 -5.99
N TYR A 19 1.59 0.94 -7.25
CA TYR A 19 2.49 1.65 -8.18
C TYR A 19 1.80 2.57 -9.19
N HIS A 20 0.48 2.47 -9.39
CA HIS A 20 -0.22 3.38 -10.31
C HIS A 20 -0.82 4.60 -9.60
N MET A 21 -1.17 4.50 -8.32
CA MET A 21 -1.71 5.62 -7.55
C MET A 21 -0.61 6.64 -7.24
N PRO A 22 -0.69 7.90 -7.74
CA PRO A 22 0.38 8.89 -7.54
C PRO A 22 0.68 9.19 -6.07
N PHE A 23 -0.35 9.18 -5.22
CA PHE A 23 -0.20 9.44 -3.80
C PHE A 23 0.57 8.32 -3.08
N ASN A 24 0.26 7.05 -3.35
CA ASN A 24 0.98 5.91 -2.77
C ASN A 24 2.45 5.90 -3.17
N ARG A 25 2.75 6.30 -4.41
CA ARG A 25 4.13 6.51 -4.89
C ARG A 25 4.82 7.68 -4.18
N ALA A 26 4.14 8.79 -3.95
CA ALA A 26 4.71 9.92 -3.21
C ALA A 26 5.06 9.53 -1.76
N LEU A 27 4.27 8.63 -1.16
CA LEU A 27 4.57 8.06 0.14
C LEU A 27 5.67 6.97 0.10
N GLY A 28 6.10 6.53 -1.08
CA GLY A 28 7.09 5.46 -1.21
C GLY A 28 6.61 4.13 -0.63
N LEU A 29 5.32 3.82 -0.77
CA LEU A 29 4.77 2.53 -0.35
C LEU A 29 5.29 1.40 -1.23
N GLU A 30 5.71 0.31 -0.61
CA GLU A 30 6.15 -0.92 -1.25
C GLU A 30 5.35 -2.12 -0.73
N LEU A 31 5.00 -3.05 -1.62
CA LEU A 31 4.27 -4.26 -1.28
C LEU A 31 5.26 -5.40 -1.00
N GLU A 32 5.48 -5.70 0.28
CA GLU A 32 6.42 -6.73 0.72
C GLU A 32 5.83 -8.14 0.61
N ARG A 33 4.56 -8.29 0.98
CA ARG A 33 3.85 -9.57 0.96
C ARG A 33 2.38 -9.37 0.68
N TYR A 34 1.83 -10.21 -0.18
CA TYR A 34 0.42 -10.18 -0.51
C TYR A 34 -0.12 -11.60 -0.71
N GLU A 35 -1.13 -11.93 0.10
CA GLU A 35 -1.81 -13.21 0.15
C GLU A 35 -3.32 -12.95 0.29
N LYS A 36 -4.14 -13.99 0.11
CA LYS A 36 -5.62 -13.87 0.05
C LYS A 36 -6.25 -13.07 1.21
N ALA A 37 -5.70 -13.14 2.41
CA ALA A 37 -6.24 -12.44 3.59
C ALA A 37 -5.18 -11.60 4.31
N PHE A 38 -4.07 -11.29 3.64
CA PHE A 38 -2.94 -10.62 4.26
C PHE A 38 -2.21 -9.72 3.27
N ALA A 39 -1.94 -8.48 3.65
CA ALA A 39 -1.08 -7.57 2.93
C ALA A 39 -0.09 -6.93 3.91
N GLN A 40 1.17 -6.85 3.50
CA GLN A 40 2.21 -6.13 4.23
C GLN A 40 2.79 -5.06 3.32
N LEU A 41 2.71 -3.82 3.80
CA LEU A 41 3.30 -2.65 3.17
C LEU A 41 4.47 -2.14 3.99
N SER A 42 5.48 -1.62 3.32
CA SER A 42 6.58 -0.88 3.93
C SER A 42 6.70 0.50 3.28
N PHE A 43 7.31 1.45 4.00
CA PHE A 43 7.78 2.71 3.45
C PHE A 43 8.88 3.26 4.35
N ASN A 44 9.80 4.01 3.74
CA ASN A 44 10.82 4.73 4.48
C ASN A 44 10.29 6.10 4.90
N ASN A 45 10.66 6.54 6.10
CA ASN A 45 10.31 7.88 6.56
C ASN A 45 10.98 8.95 5.66
N GLN A 46 10.22 9.98 5.30
CA GLN A 46 10.68 11.08 4.46
C GLN A 46 10.40 12.44 5.14
N PRO A 47 11.20 13.50 4.90
CA PRO A 47 10.96 14.81 5.50
C PRO A 47 9.56 15.37 5.24
N MET A 48 8.99 15.11 4.06
CA MET A 48 7.63 15.54 3.67
C MET A 48 6.50 14.86 4.45
N MET A 49 6.80 13.80 5.21
CA MET A 49 5.81 13.03 5.98
C MET A 49 5.71 13.47 7.44
N VAL A 50 6.59 14.37 7.91
CA VAL A 50 6.62 14.79 9.30
C VAL A 50 5.42 15.70 9.58
N GLY A 51 4.61 15.32 10.57
CA GLY A 51 3.44 16.11 10.99
C GLY A 51 3.74 17.01 12.18
N ASN A 52 4.36 16.45 13.22
CA ASN A 52 4.88 17.24 14.33
C ASN A 52 6.36 17.49 14.10
N TRP A 53 6.69 18.71 13.69
CA TRP A 53 8.05 19.13 13.41
C TRP A 53 8.97 19.07 14.64
N ALA A 54 8.49 19.46 15.82
CA ALA A 54 9.30 19.49 17.04
C ALA A 54 9.69 18.09 17.52
N GLN A 55 8.87 17.09 17.23
CA GLN A 55 9.10 15.69 17.61
C GLN A 55 9.64 14.84 16.46
N SER A 56 9.68 15.37 15.23
CA SER A 56 10.09 14.64 14.01
C SER A 56 9.33 13.32 13.80
N ILE A 57 8.04 13.29 14.12
CA ILE A 57 7.18 12.11 13.95
C ILE A 57 6.28 12.21 12.73
N LEU A 58 5.87 11.04 12.23
CA LEU A 58 4.96 10.92 11.10
C LEU A 58 3.66 11.69 11.33
N HIS A 59 3.19 12.33 10.27
CA HIS A 59 1.88 12.93 10.22
C HIS A 59 0.80 11.84 10.28
N GLY A 60 -0.26 12.08 11.05
CA GLY A 60 -1.37 11.13 11.17
C GLY A 60 -2.01 10.78 9.81
N GLY A 61 -2.01 11.70 8.85
CA GLY A 61 -2.46 11.44 7.48
C GLY A 61 -1.64 10.36 6.78
N VAL A 62 -0.32 10.33 6.95
CA VAL A 62 0.55 9.30 6.34
C VAL A 62 0.24 7.92 6.91
N ILE A 63 0.05 7.84 8.24
CA ILE A 63 -0.30 6.60 8.92
C ILE A 63 -1.67 6.10 8.46
N ALA A 64 -2.67 6.98 8.44
CA ALA A 64 -4.03 6.65 8.03
C ALA A 64 -4.07 6.16 6.58
N SER A 65 -3.33 6.83 5.68
CA SER A 65 -3.23 6.42 4.28
C SER A 65 -2.57 5.05 4.10
N ALA A 66 -1.50 4.74 4.82
CA ALA A 66 -0.87 3.42 4.75
C ALA A 66 -1.83 2.31 5.21
N LEU A 67 -2.60 2.56 6.29
CA LEU A 67 -3.61 1.63 6.78
C LEU A 67 -4.75 1.45 5.78
N ASP A 68 -5.22 2.52 5.13
CA ASP A 68 -6.27 2.48 4.12
C ASP A 68 -5.86 1.62 2.91
N VAL A 69 -4.64 1.80 2.39
CA VAL A 69 -4.12 1.00 1.27
C VAL A 69 -4.00 -0.48 1.66
N ALA A 70 -3.47 -0.78 2.86
CA ALA A 70 -3.35 -2.16 3.34
C ALA A 70 -4.74 -2.84 3.48
N ALA A 71 -5.71 -2.13 4.06
CA ALA A 71 -7.08 -2.63 4.20
C ALA A 71 -7.75 -2.86 2.83
N GLY A 72 -7.57 -1.94 1.89
CA GLY A 72 -8.07 -2.07 0.52
C GLY A 72 -7.51 -3.31 -0.19
N LEU A 73 -6.21 -3.56 -0.07
CA LEU A 73 -5.56 -4.75 -0.63
C LEU A 73 -6.14 -6.04 -0.05
N VAL A 74 -6.26 -6.14 1.28
CA VAL A 74 -6.84 -7.34 1.93
C VAL A 74 -8.30 -7.55 1.52
N CYS A 75 -9.09 -6.48 1.46
CA CYS A 75 -10.50 -6.55 1.07
C CYS A 75 -10.65 -7.11 -0.36
N VAL A 76 -9.89 -6.57 -1.31
CA VAL A 76 -9.94 -7.02 -2.71
C VAL A 76 -9.39 -8.44 -2.86
N GLY A 77 -8.29 -8.78 -2.17
CA GLY A 77 -7.68 -10.11 -2.25
C GLY A 77 -8.53 -11.24 -1.66
N SER A 78 -9.47 -10.91 -0.77
CA SER A 78 -10.32 -11.88 -0.08
C SER A 78 -11.59 -12.29 -0.83
N THR A 79 -11.93 -11.59 -1.92
CA THR A 79 -13.10 -11.85 -2.78
C THR A 79 -12.79 -12.90 -3.84
#